data_AF-E5VG46-F1
#
_entry.id   AF-E5VG46-F1
#
_cell.length_a   1.000
_cell.length_b   1.000
_cell.length_c   1.000
_cell.angle_alpha   90.00
_cell.angle_beta   90.00
_cell.angle_gamma   90.00
#
_symmetry.space_group_name_H-M   'P 1'
#
loop_
_entity.id
_entity.type
_entity.pdbx_description
1 polymer ?
#
loop_
_entity_poly.entity_id
_entity_poly.type
_entity_poly.pdbx_seq_one_letter_code
_entity_poly.pdbx_strand_id
1 'polypeptide(L)' 'MDTDKDHMHFLIRYDTTDRVCDIVKIVKQETTYYLWQKYGSFLSKQYWKKRIFWSDGYFACSIGEASSAIIQKYIESQG' A
#
# COMPACT_ATOMS: atom_id res chain seq x y z
N MET A 1 5.83 12.76 -0.05
CA MET A 1 5.86 11.32 -0.38
C MET A 1 7.25 10.87 0.02
N ASP A 2 7.37 10.29 1.22
CA ASP A 2 8.67 9.85 1.73
C ASP A 2 9.00 8.53 1.04
N THR A 3 9.69 8.64 -0.09
CA THR A 3 10.29 7.49 -0.77
C THR A 3 11.72 7.38 -0.29
N ASP A 4 12.03 6.32 0.44
CA ASP A 4 13.43 5.93 0.68
C ASP A 4 13.98 5.28 -0.60
N LYS A 5 15.29 5.00 -0.63
CA LYS A 5 15.97 4.48 -1.83
C LYS A 5 15.42 3.15 -2.33
N ASP A 6 14.84 2.33 -1.45
CA ASP A 6 14.43 0.96 -1.74
C ASP A 6 12.98 0.60 -1.34
N HIS A 7 12.23 1.54 -0.74
CA HIS A 7 10.84 1.31 -0.35
C HIS A 7 9.98 2.58 -0.44
N MET A 8 8.66 2.39 -0.54
CA MET A 8 7.69 3.49 -0.62
C MET A 8 6.72 3.43 0.56
N HIS A 9 6.47 4.59 1.16
CA HIS A 9 5.43 4.77 2.17
C HIS A 9 4.19 5.41 1.57
N PHE A 10 3.03 4.85 1.89
CA PHE A 10 1.73 5.39 1.52
C PHE A 10 0.92 5.67 2.77
N LEU A 11 0.41 6.90 2.90
CA LEU A 11 -0.67 7.22 3.83
C LEU A 11 -1.95 7.31 3.02
N ILE A 12 -2.87 6.37 3.25
CA ILE A 12 -4.12 6.26 2.49
C ILE A 12 -5.33 6.26 3.41
N ARG A 13 -6.42 6.82 2.90
CA ARG A 13 -7.77 6.62 3.43
C ARG A 13 -8.51 5.72 2.45
N TYR A 14 -9.17 4.69 2.95
CA TYR A 14 -9.90 3.71 2.16
C TYR A 14 -11.22 3.35 2.85
N ASP A 15 -12.14 2.71 2.13
CA ASP A 15 -13.42 2.31 2.69
C ASP A 15 -13.24 1.14 3.67
N THR A 16 -13.99 1.14 4.77
CA THR A 16 -13.95 0.06 5.77
C THR A 16 -14.32 -1.32 5.21
N THR A 17 -15.03 -1.40 4.08
CA THR A 17 -15.32 -2.67 3.41
C THR A 17 -14.17 -3.20 2.57
N ASP A 18 -13.19 -2.37 2.25
CA ASP A 18 -12.03 -2.79 1.44
C ASP A 18 -11.01 -3.54 2.28
N ARG A 19 -10.43 -4.59 1.70
CA ARG A 19 -9.35 -5.34 2.33
C ARG A 19 -8.03 -4.68 1.99
N VAL A 20 -7.22 -4.40 3.01
CA VAL A 20 -5.87 -3.84 2.84
C VAL A 20 -5.02 -4.65 1.85
N CYS A 21 -5.12 -5.98 1.89
CA CYS A 21 -4.38 -6.85 0.97
C CYS A 21 -4.75 -6.65 -0.50
N ASP A 22 -6.02 -6.33 -0.80
CA ASP A 22 -6.48 -6.10 -2.17
C ASP A 22 -6.00 -4.75 -2.68
N ILE A 23 -6.02 -3.72 -1.83
CA ILE A 23 -5.46 -2.40 -2.13
C ILE A 23 -3.96 -2.53 -2.46
N VAL A 24 -3.19 -3.21 -1.59
CA VAL A 24 -1.75 -3.43 -1.80
C VAL A 24 -1.49 -4.23 -3.09
N LYS A 25 -2.29 -5.26 -3.35
CA LYS A 25 -2.20 -6.05 -4.59
C LYS A 25 -2.37 -5.17 -5.82
N ILE A 26 -3.42 -4.34 -5.87
CA ILE A 26 -3.69 -3.44 -6.99
C ILE A 26 -2.53 -2.47 -7.17
N VAL A 27 -2.09 -1.79 -6.09
CA VAL A 27 -0.97 -0.85 -6.14
C VAL A 27 0.28 -1.51 -6.71
N LYS A 28 0.66 -2.69 -6.19
CA LYS A 28 1.87 -3.41 -6.65
C LYS A 28 1.75 -3.86 -8.10
N GLN A 29 0.58 -4.35 -8.51
CA GLN A 29 0.34 -4.85 -9.89
C GLN A 29 0.34 -3.71 -10.91
N GLU A 30 -0.47 -2.67 -10.69
CA GLU A 30 -0.60 -1.54 -11.62
C GLU A 30 0.73 -0.80 -11.76
N THR A 31 1.41 -0.51 -10.65
CA THR A 31 2.71 0.17 -10.71
C THR A 31 3.76 -0.68 -11.42
N THR A 32 3.81 -2.00 -11.16
CA THR A 32 4.70 -2.90 -11.91
C THR A 32 4.40 -2.83 -13.40
N TYR A 33 3.13 -2.93 -13.79
CA TYR A 33 2.72 -2.86 -15.20
C TYR A 33 3.21 -1.57 -15.87
N TYR A 34 2.88 -0.40 -15.31
CA TYR A 34 3.25 0.89 -15.91
C TYR A 34 4.75 1.16 -15.88
N LEU A 35 5.46 0.74 -14.83
CA LEU A 35 6.93 0.86 -14.76
C LEU A 35 7.60 0.03 -15.85
N TRP A 36 7.14 -1.19 -16.10
CA TRP A 36 7.67 -2.04 -17.17
C TRP A 36 7.32 -1.52 -18.56
N GLN A 37 6.16 -0.89 -18.76
CA GLN A 37 5.83 -0.21 -20.01
C GLN A 37 6.75 0.99 -20.26
N LYS A 38 6.99 1.82 -19.22
CA LYS A 38 7.74 3.07 -19.37
C LYS A 38 9.27 2.88 -19.37
N TYR A 39 9.79 1.93 -18.60
CA TYR A 39 11.23 1.77 -18.33
C TYR A 39 11.75 0.35 -18.60
N GLY A 40 11.05 -0.44 -19.42
CA GLY A 40 11.38 -1.86 -19.64
C GLY A 40 12.82 -2.12 -20.12
N SER A 41 13.41 -1.21 -20.90
CA SER A 41 14.81 -1.33 -21.35
C SER A 41 15.83 -1.22 -20.21
N PHE A 42 15.53 -0.41 -19.19
CA PHE A 42 16.36 -0.28 -17.99
C PHE A 42 16.09 -1.45 -17.03
N LEU A 43 14.81 -1.72 -16.73
CA LEU A 43 14.40 -2.74 -15.75
C LEU A 43 14.79 -4.15 -16.19
N SER A 44 14.77 -4.46 -17.49
CA SER A 44 15.19 -5.76 -18.01
C SER A 44 16.64 -6.11 -17.67
N LYS A 45 17.52 -5.11 -17.55
CA LYS A 45 18.92 -5.28 -17.15
C LYS A 45 19.06 -5.54 -15.65
N GLN A 46 18.22 -4.91 -14.83
CA GLN A 46 18.27 -5.04 -13.37
C GLN A 46 17.60 -6.32 -12.86
N TYR A 47 16.53 -6.75 -13.51
CA TYR A 47 15.69 -7.87 -13.05
C TYR A 47 15.78 -9.12 -13.94
N TRP A 48 16.82 -9.26 -14.76
CA TRP A 48 17.01 -10.39 -15.69
C TRP A 48 15.74 -10.73 -16.50
N LYS A 49 15.09 -9.69 -17.05
CA LYS A 49 13.82 -9.77 -17.80
C LYS A 49 12.60 -10.33 -17.04
N LYS A 50 12.70 -10.62 -15.73
CA LYS A 50 11.53 -10.96 -14.90
C LYS A 50 10.69 -9.71 -14.69
N ARG A 51 9.41 -9.73 -15.05
CA ARG A 51 8.49 -8.59 -14.90
C ARG A 51 8.01 -8.40 -13.46
N ILE A 52 8.96 -8.20 -12.55
CA ILE A 52 8.76 -7.91 -11.14
C ILE A 52 9.29 -6.52 -10.83
N PHE A 53 8.85 -5.92 -9.72
CA PHE A 53 9.38 -4.65 -9.25
C PHE A 53 9.39 -4.60 -7.72
N TRP A 54 8.31 -5.06 -7.09
CA TRP A 54 8.18 -5.14 -5.65
C TRP A 54 8.67 -6.48 -5.08
N SER A 55 9.09 -6.47 -3.82
CA SER A 55 9.22 -7.69 -3.01
C SER A 55 7.86 -8.35 -2.76
N ASP A 56 7.84 -9.59 -2.29
CA ASP A 56 6.58 -10.30 -2.01
C ASP A 56 5.82 -9.69 -0.82
N GLY A 57 6.55 -9.20 0.18
CA GLY A 57 6.00 -8.62 1.41
C GLY A 57 5.41 -7.22 1.26
N TYR A 58 4.74 -6.78 2.32
CA TYR A 58 4.34 -5.40 2.59
C TYR A 58 4.15 -5.21 4.10
N PHE A 59 4.19 -3.96 4.56
CA PHE A 59 3.81 -3.58 5.92
C PHE A 59 2.58 -2.68 5.88
N ALA A 60 1.65 -2.88 6.81
CA ALA A 60 0.47 -2.03 6.96
C ALA A 60 0.16 -1.85 8.45
N CYS A 61 -0.08 -0.61 8.84
CA CYS A 61 -0.56 -0.26 10.17
C CYS A 61 -1.64 0.81 10.07
N SER A 62 -2.64 0.74 10.94
CA SER A 62 -3.60 1.84 11.12
C SER A 62 -2.95 2.95 11.94
N ILE A 63 -3.29 4.19 11.61
CA ILE A 63 -2.93 5.37 12.38
C ILE A 63 -4.23 6.06 12.75
N GLY A 64 -4.44 6.33 14.04
CA GLY A 64 -5.63 7.02 14.50
C GLY A 64 -5.46 7.59 15.91
N GLU A 65 -5.93 8.82 16.10
CA GLU A 65 -6.10 9.45 17.41
C GLU A 65 -7.53 9.23 17.90
N ALA A 66 -7.91 7.98 18.20
CA ALA A 66 -9.16 7.73 18.90
C ALA A 66 -8.88 7.81 20.41
N SER A 67 -9.27 8.92 21.05
CA SER A 67 -9.22 8.99 22.52
C SER A 67 -10.16 7.94 23.13
N SER A 68 -9.83 7.43 24.32
CA SER A 68 -10.69 6.49 25.05
C SER A 68 -12.13 6.98 25.18
N ALA A 69 -12.32 8.30 25.34
CA ALA A 69 -13.62 8.94 25.40
C ALA A 69 -14.42 8.84 24.08
N ILE A 70 -13.77 8.93 22.92
CA ILE A 70 -14.43 8.75 21.61
C ILE A 70 -14.86 7.30 21.43
N ILE A 71 -14.00 6.36 21.81
CA ILE A 71 -14.29 4.92 21.75
C ILE A 71 -15.47 4.58 22.67
N GLN A 72 -15.47 5.11 23.90
CA GLN A 72 -16.55 4.89 24.86
C GLN A 72 -17.90 5.42 24.35
N LYS A 73 -17.94 6.67 23.87
CA LYS A 73 -19.17 7.26 23.30
C LYS A 73 -19.69 6.47 22.10
N TYR A 74 -18.79 5.99 21.25
CA TYR A 74 -19.17 5.13 20.13
C TYR A 74 -19.87 3.86 20.64
N ILE A 75 -19.29 3.14 21.60
CA ILE A 75 -19.88 1.91 22.18
C ILE A 75 -21.26 2.20 22.80
N GLU A 76 -21.39 3.29 23.57
CA GLU A 76 -22.66 3.69 24.21
C GLU A 76 -23.76 4.03 23.18
N SER A 77 -23.39 4.55 22.01
CA SER A 77 -24.32 4.93 20.94
C SER A 77 -24.76 3.80 19.99
N GLN A 78 -24.23 2.58 20.17
CA GLN A 78 -24.55 1.42 19.32
C GLN A 78 -25.68 0.54 19.90
N GLY A 79 -26.28 0.96 21.02
CA GLY A 79 -27.48 0.37 21.61
C GLY A 79 -28.77 0.98 21.10
#